data_AF-A0A7R9MTH0-F1
#
_entry.id   AF-A0A7R9MTH0-F1
#
_cell.length_a   1.000
_cell.length_b   1.000
_cell.length_c   1.000
_cell.angle_alpha   90.00
_cell.angle_beta   90.00
_cell.angle_gamma   90.00
#
_symmetry.space_group_name_H-M   'P 1'
#
loop_
_entity.id
_entity.type
_entity.pdbx_description
1 polymer ?
#
loop_
_entity_poly.entity_id
_entity_poly.type
_entity_poly.pdbx_seq_one_letter_code
_entity_poly.pdbx_strand_id
1 'polypeptide(L)'
;MAEDADVLRQVWHSYLPIAFRLAANEVTSLQEPDPYYRKQPFSVSSQAMVSRMTYFPLVLEKVVKHLSRFCAQNAAQNHDLWLDFEGTPLKWHYPVGVLYDLLGADSCLPWTLSVHFEGFPEDALVRCSSRAAIEAHLMSGLKEADALRNRSQVMSSLQRRDHNQLWLGLSNDRFDQFWAVNR
;
A
#
# COMPACT_ATOMS: atom_id res chain seq x y z
N MET A 1 5.20 27.92 13.78
CA MET A 1 6.49 27.38 13.28
C MET A 1 6.86 26.04 13.91
N ALA A 2 7.05 25.91 15.23
CA ALA A 2 7.31 24.60 15.85
C ALA A 2 6.07 23.68 15.80
N GLU A 3 4.89 24.24 16.11
CA GLU A 3 3.62 23.52 16.07
C GLU A 3 3.28 22.96 14.67
N ASP A 4 3.60 23.72 13.60
CA ASP A 4 3.36 23.28 12.22
C ASP A 4 4.22 22.06 11.85
N ALA A 5 5.49 22.05 12.28
CA ALA A 5 6.40 20.93 12.05
C ALA A 5 5.95 19.67 12.80
N ASP A 6 5.35 19.82 13.99
CA ASP A 6 4.79 18.71 14.75
C ASP A 6 3.56 18.11 14.05
N VAL A 7 2.69 18.94 13.48
CA VAL A 7 1.55 18.46 12.66
C VAL A 7 2.05 17.67 11.46
N LEU A 8 3.06 18.16 10.73
CA LEU A 8 3.64 17.43 9.59
C LEU A 8 4.19 16.06 10.01
N ARG A 9 4.85 15.98 11.16
CA ARG A 9 5.36 14.72 11.70
C ARG A 9 4.24 13.78 12.13
N GLN A 10 3.18 14.29 12.73
CA GLN A 10 2.02 13.47 13.11
C GLN A 10 1.32 12.88 11.89
N VAL A 11 1.14 13.68 10.84
CA VAL A 11 0.57 13.21 9.56
C VAL A 11 1.47 12.15 8.94
N TRP A 12 2.79 12.38 8.90
CA TRP A 12 3.74 11.43 8.34
C TRP A 12 3.79 10.09 9.09
N HIS A 13 3.89 10.13 10.42
CA HIS A 13 3.96 8.95 11.29
C HIS A 13 2.57 8.42 11.67
N SER A 14 1.58 8.66 10.82
CA SER A 14 0.26 8.09 11.01
C SER A 14 0.23 6.67 10.42
N TYR A 15 0.05 5.67 11.29
CA TYR A 15 0.04 4.26 10.93
C TYR A 15 -1.34 3.64 11.13
N LEU A 16 -1.63 2.62 10.34
CA LEU A 16 -2.86 1.84 10.39
C LEU A 16 -2.51 0.35 10.64
N PRO A 17 -3.14 -0.31 11.63
CA PRO A 17 -3.01 -1.75 11.79
C PRO A 17 -3.86 -2.44 10.71
N ILE A 18 -3.21 -3.21 9.84
CA ILE A 18 -3.83 -3.93 8.73
C ILE A 18 -3.59 -5.43 8.88
N ALA A 19 -4.64 -6.23 8.68
CA ALA A 19 -4.58 -7.68 8.63
C ALA A 19 -4.79 -8.16 7.18
N PHE A 20 -3.76 -8.71 6.55
CA PHE A 20 -3.82 -9.29 5.21
C PHE A 20 -4.16 -10.77 5.29
N ARG A 21 -5.30 -11.17 4.72
CA ARG A 21 -5.80 -12.53 4.66
C ARG A 21 -5.73 -13.06 3.24
N LEU A 22 -5.33 -14.30 3.06
CA LEU A 22 -5.48 -14.94 1.75
C LEU A 22 -6.96 -15.16 1.42
N ALA A 23 -7.36 -14.90 0.18
CA ALA A 23 -8.72 -15.17 -0.29
C ALA A 23 -9.08 -16.65 -0.11
N ALA A 24 -10.28 -16.94 0.43
CA ALA A 24 -10.65 -18.30 0.86
C ALA A 24 -10.67 -19.32 -0.29
N ASN A 25 -10.93 -18.87 -1.52
CA ASN A 25 -10.91 -19.66 -2.75
C ASN A 25 -9.50 -20.02 -3.23
N GLU A 26 -8.45 -19.36 -2.70
CA GLU A 26 -7.06 -19.55 -3.14
C GLU A 26 -6.20 -20.33 -2.12
N VAL A 27 -6.74 -20.65 -0.95
CA VAL A 27 -6.04 -21.45 0.07
C VAL A 27 -5.86 -22.88 -0.42
N THR A 28 -4.64 -23.26 -0.80
CA THR A 28 -4.35 -24.61 -1.33
C THR A 28 -3.73 -25.55 -0.28
N SER A 29 -3.22 -25.02 0.84
CA SER A 29 -2.47 -25.83 1.82
C SER A 29 -3.38 -26.76 2.64
N LEU A 30 -3.29 -28.06 2.36
CA LEU A 30 -3.79 -29.22 3.12
C LEU A 30 -2.97 -29.49 4.41
N GLN A 31 -2.58 -28.47 5.17
CA GLN A 31 -1.90 -28.68 6.45
C GLN A 31 -2.89 -28.45 7.60
N GLU A 32 -3.57 -29.53 8.03
CA GLU A 32 -4.47 -29.54 9.19
C GLU A 32 -3.69 -29.15 10.47
N PRO A 33 -4.06 -28.08 11.19
CA PRO A 33 -3.59 -27.84 12.55
C PRO A 33 -4.44 -28.60 13.57
N ASP A 34 -3.87 -28.83 14.75
CA ASP A 34 -4.45 -29.62 15.85
C ASP A 34 -5.96 -29.37 16.09
N PRO A 35 -6.75 -30.43 16.41
CA PRO A 35 -8.22 -30.40 16.47
C PRO A 35 -8.86 -29.35 17.40
N TYR A 36 -8.08 -28.67 18.26
CA TYR A 36 -8.55 -27.72 19.27
C TYR A 36 -8.96 -26.35 18.71
N TYR A 37 -8.53 -25.96 17.50
CA TYR A 37 -8.74 -24.60 16.95
C TYR A 37 -9.92 -24.48 15.95
N ARG A 38 -10.87 -25.42 15.98
CA ARG A 38 -11.96 -25.59 15.00
C ARG A 38 -13.11 -24.55 15.05
N LYS A 39 -12.88 -23.29 15.41
CA LYS A 39 -13.98 -22.30 15.56
C LYS A 39 -14.03 -21.12 14.61
N GLN A 40 -13.08 -20.94 13.68
CA GLN A 40 -13.25 -20.00 12.56
C GLN A 40 -12.62 -20.58 11.28
N PRO A 41 -13.21 -20.33 10.09
CA PRO A 41 -12.64 -20.83 8.84
C PRO A 41 -11.20 -20.35 8.71
N PHE A 42 -10.33 -21.29 8.38
CA PHE A 42 -8.87 -21.17 8.26
C PHE A 42 -8.48 -19.89 7.51
N SER A 43 -8.01 -18.88 8.25
CA SER A 43 -7.58 -17.60 7.66
C SER A 43 -6.10 -17.39 7.94
N VAL A 44 -5.26 -17.67 6.95
CA VAL A 44 -3.84 -17.30 6.97
C VAL A 44 -3.78 -15.78 6.93
N SER A 45 -3.47 -15.17 8.07
CA SER A 45 -3.46 -13.72 8.23
C SER A 45 -2.08 -13.22 8.64
N SER A 46 -1.56 -12.21 7.96
CA SER A 46 -0.38 -11.44 8.41
C SER A 46 -0.82 -10.06 8.86
N GLN A 47 -0.30 -9.57 9.99
CA GLN A 47 -0.61 -8.25 10.52
C GLN A 47 0.58 -7.31 10.37
N ALA A 48 0.34 -6.06 9.96
CA ALA A 48 1.38 -5.05 9.82
C ALA A 48 0.86 -3.66 10.20
N MET A 49 1.73 -2.83 10.76
CA MET A 49 1.52 -1.39 10.89
C MET A 49 1.96 -0.73 9.57
N VAL A 50 1.03 -0.12 8.86
CA VAL A 50 1.26 0.45 7.53
C VAL A 50 1.07 1.97 7.58
N SER A 51 2.04 2.72 7.06
CA SER A 51 1.92 4.19 6.99
C SER A 51 0.73 4.58 6.11
N ARG A 52 -0.07 5.54 6.57
CA ARG A 52 -1.21 6.07 5.80
C ARG A 52 -0.78 6.81 4.53
N MET A 53 0.45 7.33 4.50
CA MET A 53 0.99 8.12 3.39
C MET A 53 1.56 7.27 2.25
N THR A 54 1.69 5.95 2.43
CA THR A 54 2.27 5.05 1.44
C THR A 54 1.23 4.46 0.48
N TYR A 55 1.69 3.63 -0.46
CA TYR A 55 0.87 2.86 -1.40
C TYR A 55 1.03 1.37 -1.13
N PHE A 56 -0.05 0.59 -1.28
CA PHE A 56 -0.03 -0.85 -0.97
C PHE A 56 1.10 -1.65 -1.64
N PRO A 57 1.39 -1.51 -2.94
CA PRO A 57 2.44 -2.31 -3.57
C PRO A 57 3.84 -2.12 -2.95
N LEU A 58 4.11 -0.99 -2.28
CA LEU A 58 5.38 -0.76 -1.58
C LEU A 58 5.53 -1.58 -0.29
N VAL A 59 4.42 -1.97 0.34
CA VAL A 59 4.42 -2.71 1.61
C VAL A 59 4.12 -4.19 1.43
N LEU A 60 3.51 -4.57 0.30
CA LEU A 60 3.08 -5.93 0.03
C LEU A 60 4.21 -6.91 -0.26
N GLU A 61 5.42 -6.48 -0.63
CA GLU A 61 6.54 -7.40 -0.92
C GLU A 61 6.80 -8.41 0.20
N LYS A 62 6.74 -7.96 1.47
CA LYS A 62 6.94 -8.82 2.65
C LYS A 62 5.74 -9.75 2.91
N VAL A 63 4.53 -9.22 2.72
CA VAL A 63 3.26 -9.95 2.92
C VAL A 63 3.15 -11.08 1.90
N VAL A 64 3.39 -10.78 0.62
CA VAL A 64 3.37 -11.74 -0.49
C VAL A 64 4.36 -12.87 -0.24
N LYS A 65 5.60 -12.58 0.16
CA LYS A 65 6.61 -13.60 0.45
C LYS A 65 6.18 -14.57 1.56
N HIS A 66 5.35 -14.11 2.51
CA HIS A 66 4.80 -14.95 3.57
C HIS A 66 3.62 -15.79 3.05
N LEU A 67 2.66 -15.14 2.37
CA LEU A 67 1.42 -15.78 1.88
C LEU A 67 1.66 -16.74 0.72
N SER A 68 2.66 -16.50 -0.13
CA SER A 68 3.00 -17.36 -1.27
C SER A 68 3.40 -18.78 -0.88
N ARG A 69 3.74 -19.00 0.40
CA ARG A 69 4.02 -20.34 0.94
C ARG A 69 2.76 -21.21 1.08
N PHE A 70 1.58 -20.58 1.10
CA PHE A 70 0.29 -21.22 1.33
C PHE A 70 -0.59 -21.27 0.07
N CYS A 71 -0.10 -20.71 -1.05
CA CYS A 71 -0.77 -20.68 -2.35
C CYS A 71 -0.09 -21.61 -3.37
N ALA A 72 -0.78 -21.95 -4.46
CA ALA A 72 -0.19 -22.69 -5.57
C ALA A 72 1.08 -22.01 -6.13
N GLN A 73 2.09 -22.80 -6.49
CA GLN A 73 3.45 -22.35 -6.83
C GLN A 73 3.53 -21.37 -8.02
N ASN A 74 2.48 -21.26 -8.83
CA ASN A 74 2.42 -20.37 -10.01
C ASN A 74 1.79 -19.00 -9.72
N ALA A 75 1.11 -18.84 -8.59
CA ALA A 75 0.32 -17.64 -8.28
C ALA A 75 1.20 -16.41 -7.96
N ALA A 76 2.41 -16.64 -7.44
CA ALA A 76 3.35 -15.56 -7.09
C ALA A 76 4.14 -14.97 -8.28
N GLN A 77 4.05 -15.57 -9.47
CA GLN A 77 4.79 -15.14 -10.66
C GLN A 77 3.98 -14.21 -11.57
N ASN A 78 2.65 -14.23 -11.48
CA ASN A 78 1.79 -13.36 -12.26
C ASN A 78 1.65 -12.01 -11.56
N HIS A 79 1.76 -10.92 -12.32
CA HIS A 79 1.54 -9.54 -11.87
C HIS A 79 0.05 -9.25 -11.58
N ASP A 80 -0.64 -10.24 -11.02
CA ASP A 80 -2.08 -10.32 -10.80
C ASP A 80 -2.40 -10.16 -9.32
N LEU A 81 -1.44 -9.75 -8.50
CA LEU A 81 -1.68 -9.41 -7.09
C LEU A 81 -2.64 -8.22 -6.99
N TRP A 82 -3.77 -8.41 -6.31
CA TRP A 82 -4.68 -7.34 -5.96
C TRP A 82 -5.25 -7.52 -4.56
N LEU A 83 -5.78 -6.43 -4.01
CA LEU A 83 -6.39 -6.39 -2.68
C LEU A 83 -7.87 -6.11 -2.79
N ASP A 84 -8.66 -6.77 -1.96
CA ASP A 84 -10.07 -6.48 -1.77
C ASP A 84 -10.38 -6.10 -0.32
N PHE A 85 -11.36 -5.22 -0.17
CA PHE A 85 -12.05 -5.00 1.08
C PHE A 85 -13.56 -5.19 0.87
N GLU A 86 -14.13 -6.22 1.52
CA GLU A 86 -15.56 -6.54 1.45
C GLU A 86 -16.10 -6.63 0.01
N GLY A 87 -15.31 -7.21 -0.90
CA GLY A 87 -15.66 -7.37 -2.32
C GLY A 87 -15.38 -6.14 -3.18
N THR A 88 -14.83 -5.06 -2.61
CA THR A 88 -14.39 -3.87 -3.35
C THR A 88 -12.90 -3.94 -3.67
N PRO A 89 -12.49 -4.01 -4.94
CA PRO A 89 -11.07 -3.99 -5.32
C PRO A 89 -10.41 -2.64 -4.97
N LEU A 90 -9.25 -2.70 -4.32
CA LEU A 90 -8.53 -1.51 -3.87
C LEU A 90 -7.60 -0.94 -4.94
N LYS A 91 -7.79 0.33 -5.27
CA LYS A 91 -6.98 1.07 -6.24
C LYS A 91 -5.60 1.38 -5.66
N TRP A 92 -4.58 0.64 -6.09
CA TRP A 92 -3.22 0.76 -5.54
C TRP A 92 -2.61 2.17 -5.62
N HIS A 93 -3.05 2.99 -6.58
CA HIS A 93 -2.55 4.34 -6.83
C HIS A 93 -3.16 5.38 -5.89
N TYR A 94 -4.05 4.99 -4.98
CA TYR A 94 -4.51 5.84 -3.87
C TYR A 94 -3.70 5.53 -2.61
N PRO A 95 -3.36 6.56 -1.80
CA PRO A 95 -2.67 6.33 -0.53
C PRO A 95 -3.49 5.43 0.40
N VAL A 96 -2.79 4.63 1.22
CA VAL A 96 -3.41 3.67 2.15
C VAL A 96 -4.41 4.36 3.08
N GLY A 97 -4.05 5.53 3.63
CA GLY A 97 -4.94 6.30 4.50
C GLY A 97 -6.21 6.75 3.80
N VAL A 98 -6.11 7.17 2.53
CA VAL A 98 -7.28 7.59 1.73
C VAL A 98 -8.22 6.42 1.48
N LEU A 99 -7.67 5.25 1.15
CA LEU A 99 -8.48 4.03 0.95
C LEU A 99 -9.17 3.60 2.25
N TYR A 100 -8.47 3.67 3.38
CA TYR A 100 -9.06 3.37 4.69
C TYR A 100 -10.16 4.36 5.05
N ASP A 101 -9.91 5.66 4.94
CA ASP A 101 -10.88 6.68 5.33
C ASP A 101 -12.14 6.62 4.44
N LEU A 102 -12.00 6.19 3.18
CA LEU A 102 -13.11 6.04 2.25
C LEU A 102 -13.93 4.75 2.46
N LEU A 103 -13.26 3.63 2.78
CA LEU A 103 -13.89 2.30 2.75
C LEU A 103 -13.95 1.62 4.13
N GLY A 104 -12.94 1.82 4.96
CA GLY A 104 -12.72 1.10 6.21
C GLY A 104 -12.93 1.93 7.49
N ALA A 105 -13.25 3.22 7.40
CA ALA A 105 -13.34 4.11 8.57
C ALA A 105 -14.31 3.62 9.64
N ASP A 106 -15.43 3.01 9.22
CA ASP A 106 -16.47 2.47 10.10
C ASP A 106 -16.21 1.01 10.53
N SER A 107 -15.13 0.39 10.03
CA SER A 107 -14.78 -0.99 10.34
C SER A 107 -13.96 -1.12 11.63
N CYS A 108 -14.08 -2.27 12.30
CA CYS A 108 -13.23 -2.57 13.45
C CYS A 108 -11.77 -2.77 13.02
N LEU A 109 -10.84 -2.14 13.74
CA LEU A 109 -9.42 -2.42 13.58
C LEU A 109 -9.06 -3.81 14.13
N PRO A 110 -8.08 -4.51 13.53
CA PRO A 110 -7.28 -4.12 12.38
C PRO A 110 -8.08 -4.16 11.07
N TRP A 111 -7.79 -3.21 10.16
CA TRP A 111 -8.43 -3.18 8.85
C TRP A 111 -8.08 -4.46 8.09
N THR A 112 -9.09 -5.28 7.83
CA THR A 112 -8.89 -6.63 7.33
C THR A 112 -9.05 -6.65 5.81
N LEU A 113 -7.95 -6.92 5.11
CA LEU A 113 -7.90 -6.96 3.65
C LEU A 113 -7.70 -8.38 3.16
N SER A 114 -8.37 -8.71 2.07
CA SER A 114 -8.16 -9.96 1.36
C SER A 114 -7.14 -9.76 0.25
N VAL A 115 -6.22 -10.71 0.13
CA VAL A 115 -5.17 -10.76 -0.86
C VAL A 115 -5.52 -11.82 -1.88
N HIS A 116 -5.50 -11.45 -3.14
CA HIS A 116 -5.76 -12.33 -4.28
C HIS A 116 -4.52 -12.40 -5.17
N PHE A 117 -4.23 -13.59 -5.65
CA PHE A 117 -3.17 -13.84 -6.63
C PHE A 117 -3.71 -14.17 -8.02
N GLU A 118 -5.01 -14.46 -8.14
CA GLU A 118 -5.69 -14.75 -9.40
C GLU A 118 -6.89 -13.82 -9.63
N GLY A 119 -7.49 -13.89 -10.81
CA GLY A 119 -8.74 -13.18 -11.12
C GLY A 119 -8.63 -11.65 -11.06
N PHE A 120 -7.53 -11.08 -11.56
CA PHE A 120 -7.30 -9.64 -11.52
C PHE A 120 -8.46 -8.87 -12.21
N PRO A 121 -9.11 -7.90 -11.52
CA PRO A 121 -10.26 -7.19 -12.06
C PRO A 121 -9.82 -6.07 -13.02
N GLU A 122 -9.58 -6.41 -14.29
CA GLU A 122 -9.07 -5.49 -15.32
C GLU A 122 -10.01 -4.30 -15.59
N ASP A 123 -11.31 -4.48 -15.40
CA ASP A 123 -12.32 -3.42 -15.60
C ASP A 123 -12.28 -2.35 -14.48
N ALA A 124 -11.74 -2.69 -13.31
CA ALA A 124 -11.78 -1.83 -12.11
C ALA A 124 -10.40 -1.34 -11.68
N LEU A 125 -9.34 -2.11 -11.95
CA LEU A 125 -7.99 -1.85 -11.48
C LEU A 125 -6.98 -1.74 -12.63
N VAL A 126 -6.04 -0.82 -12.45
CA VAL A 126 -4.84 -0.74 -13.30
C VAL A 126 -3.76 -1.61 -12.70
N ARG A 127 -3.06 -2.41 -13.50
CA ARG A 127 -1.95 -3.27 -13.03
C ARG A 127 -0.76 -2.42 -12.57
N CYS A 128 -0.18 -2.75 -11.41
CA CYS A 128 1.07 -2.16 -10.95
C CYS A 128 2.25 -2.98 -11.50
N SER A 129 2.77 -2.57 -12.66
CA SER A 129 3.80 -3.34 -13.38
C SER A 129 5.16 -3.38 -12.70
N SER A 130 5.52 -2.35 -11.92
CA SER A 130 6.81 -2.27 -11.25
C SER A 130 6.84 -1.19 -10.18
N ARG A 131 7.87 -1.21 -9.34
CA ARG A 131 8.17 -0.12 -8.40
C ARG A 131 8.37 1.23 -9.11
N ALA A 132 8.91 1.23 -10.33
CA ALA A 132 9.06 2.43 -11.14
C ALA A 132 7.72 3.04 -11.57
N ALA A 133 6.66 2.24 -11.73
CA ALA A 133 5.31 2.74 -12.01
C ALA A 133 4.74 3.54 -10.82
N ILE A 134 5.02 3.10 -9.59
CA ILE A 134 4.62 3.79 -8.37
C ILE A 134 5.37 5.12 -8.23
N GLU A 135 6.68 5.11 -8.50
CA GLU A 135 7.49 6.33 -8.53
C GLU A 135 6.99 7.33 -9.57
N ALA A 136 6.70 6.86 -10.80
CA ALA A 136 6.14 7.68 -11.86
C ALA A 136 4.78 8.29 -11.47
N HIS A 137 3.90 7.51 -10.84
CA HIS A 137 2.62 8.00 -10.32
C HIS A 137 2.79 9.09 -9.25
N LEU A 138 3.67 8.86 -8.26
CA LEU A 138 4.00 9.87 -7.25
C LEU A 138 4.51 11.16 -7.91
N MET A 139 5.46 11.05 -8.83
CA MET A 139 6.03 12.21 -9.52
C MET A 139 5.00 12.93 -10.37
N SER A 140 4.06 12.22 -10.99
CA SER A 140 2.94 12.81 -11.72
C SER A 140 2.07 13.65 -10.79
N GLY A 141 1.66 13.09 -9.63
CA GLY A 141 0.84 13.81 -8.65
C GLY A 141 1.53 15.05 -8.08
N LEU A 142 2.83 14.97 -7.80
CA LEU A 142 3.61 16.14 -7.32
C LEU A 142 3.73 17.23 -8.39
N LYS A 143 3.96 16.85 -9.66
CA LYS A 143 4.01 17.79 -10.78
C LYS A 143 2.66 18.46 -11.03
N GLU A 144 1.57 17.70 -10.95
CA GLU A 144 0.22 18.24 -11.07
C GLU A 144 -0.11 19.23 -9.94
N ALA A 145 0.21 18.86 -8.70
CA ALA A 145 0.04 19.75 -7.55
C ALA A 145 0.86 21.04 -7.71
N ASP A 146 2.08 20.97 -8.23
CA ASP A 146 2.92 22.14 -8.49
C ASP A 146 2.44 22.96 -9.69
N ALA A 147 1.86 22.34 -10.71
CA ALA A 147 1.20 23.03 -11.82
C ALA A 147 0.07 23.92 -11.32
N LEU A 148 -0.75 23.40 -10.38
CA LEU A 148 -1.85 24.14 -9.77
C LEU A 148 -1.36 25.24 -8.81
N ARG A 149 -0.38 24.94 -7.95
CA ARG A 149 0.08 25.85 -6.89
C ARG A 149 1.03 26.94 -7.42
N ASN A 150 2.00 26.53 -8.24
CA ASN A 150 3.15 27.35 -8.61
C ASN A 150 3.40 27.40 -10.13
N ARG A 151 2.45 26.95 -10.96
CA ARG A 151 2.60 26.89 -12.44
C ARG A 151 3.85 26.10 -12.86
N SER A 152 4.09 24.99 -12.18
CA SER A 152 5.20 24.05 -12.40
C SER A 152 6.60 24.60 -12.15
N GLN A 153 6.74 25.83 -11.61
CA GLN A 153 8.05 26.49 -11.48
C GLN A 153 8.98 25.77 -10.48
N VAL A 154 8.44 25.27 -9.36
CA VAL A 154 9.25 24.65 -8.32
C VAL A 154 9.73 23.28 -8.80
N MET A 155 8.82 22.42 -9.23
CA MET A 155 9.15 21.06 -9.66
C MET A 155 10.06 21.04 -10.89
N SER A 156 9.93 22.02 -11.81
CA SER A 156 10.83 22.18 -12.95
C SER A 156 12.21 22.71 -12.58
N SER A 157 12.37 23.41 -11.46
CA SER A 157 13.67 23.91 -10.98
C SER A 157 14.49 22.85 -10.24
N LEU A 158 13.82 21.81 -9.73
CA LEU A 158 14.46 20.70 -9.02
C LEU A 158 15.32 19.84 -9.95
N GLN A 159 16.43 19.34 -9.42
CA GLN A 159 17.30 18.41 -10.13
C GLN A 159 16.79 16.97 -9.99
N ARG A 160 17.24 16.07 -10.89
CA ARG A 160 16.89 14.64 -10.82
C ARG A 160 17.21 14.00 -9.46
N ARG A 161 18.28 14.43 -8.80
CA ARG A 161 18.63 13.96 -7.45
C ARG A 161 17.58 14.33 -6.41
N ASP A 162 16.92 15.48 -6.56
CA ASP A 162 15.91 15.98 -5.64
C ASP A 162 14.60 15.20 -5.83
N HIS A 163 14.23 14.91 -7.10
CA HIS A 163 13.11 14.00 -7.41
C HIS A 163 13.35 12.60 -6.83
N ASN A 164 14.56 12.05 -6.99
CA ASN A 164 14.93 10.77 -6.39
C ASN A 164 14.88 10.84 -4.85
N GLN A 165 15.27 11.96 -4.25
CA GLN A 165 15.25 12.13 -2.79
C GLN A 165 13.81 12.15 -2.25
N LEU A 166 12.88 12.82 -2.93
CA LEU A 166 11.45 12.77 -2.60
C LEU A 166 10.93 11.32 -2.65
N TRP A 167 11.25 10.60 -3.73
CA TRP A 167 10.86 9.21 -3.87
C TRP A 167 11.42 8.32 -2.75
N LEU A 168 12.73 8.38 -2.52
CA LEU A 168 13.39 7.57 -1.49
C LEU A 168 12.89 7.93 -0.09
N GLY A 169 12.62 9.22 0.17
CA GLY A 169 12.03 9.70 1.40
C GLY A 169 10.70 9.03 1.71
N LEU A 170 9.78 9.00 0.73
CA LEU A 170 8.49 8.32 0.90
C LEU A 170 8.67 6.80 1.00
N SER A 171 9.41 6.21 0.07
CA SER A 171 9.48 4.76 -0.09
C SER A 171 10.18 4.03 1.07
N ASN A 172 11.04 4.75 1.82
CA ASN A 172 11.76 4.25 2.99
C ASN A 172 11.24 4.84 4.30
N ASP A 173 10.12 5.57 4.29
CA ASP A 173 9.53 6.21 5.46
C ASP A 173 10.49 7.16 6.22
N ARG A 174 11.22 8.00 5.46
CA ARG A 174 12.23 8.95 5.96
C ARG A 174 11.73 10.39 5.89
N PHE A 175 11.04 10.83 6.95
CA PHE A 175 10.46 12.18 7.06
C PHE A 175 11.45 13.30 6.70
N ASP A 176 12.61 13.38 7.37
CA ASP A 176 13.55 14.49 7.16
C ASP A 176 14.13 14.51 5.74
N GLN A 177 14.30 13.32 5.13
CA GLN A 177 14.78 13.21 3.75
C GLN A 177 13.74 13.76 2.75
N PHE A 178 12.47 13.46 2.96
CA PHE A 178 11.37 13.96 2.13
C PHE A 178 11.17 15.47 2.27
N TRP A 179 11.08 15.96 3.52
CA TRP A 179 10.80 17.36 3.82
C TRP A 179 11.98 18.30 3.58
N ALA A 180 13.21 17.80 3.46
CA ALA A 180 14.33 18.60 2.99
C ALA A 180 14.11 19.16 1.57
N VAL A 181 13.29 18.49 0.75
CA VAL A 181 12.92 18.95 -0.60
C VAL A 181 11.48 19.52 -0.63
N ASN A 182 10.53 18.89 0.07
CA ASN A 182 9.09 19.24 0.02
C ASN A 182 8.67 20.44 0.89
N ARG A 183 9.56 21.40 1.14
CA ARG A 183 9.29 22.57 2.00
C ARG A 183 8.57 23.69 1.27
#